data_AF-A0A1I7YNG3-F1
#
_entry.id   AF-A0A1I7YNG3-F1
#
_cell.length_a   1.000
_cell.length_b   1.000
_cell.length_c   1.000
_cell.angle_alpha   90.00
_cell.angle_beta   90.00
_cell.angle_gamma   90.00
#
_symmetry.space_group_name_H-M   'P 1'
#
loop_
_entity.id
_entity.type
_entity.pdbx_description
1 polymer ?
#
loop_
_entity_poly.entity_id
_entity_poly.type
_entity_poly.pdbx_seq_one_letter_code
_entity_poly.pdbx_strand_id
1 'polypeptide(L)'
;MNTAIVYALLIALGSVSNVYSFDFTLATQCSCPFVINPVCGVSRGETSTFMNECTLRCAQKGNPDLDKFYDGVCCSKNECSPVVNPVCDTRGEMHQNYCLFEKEQCLTQRLEGYHLDVDMSAPNCSCMQHCTDSFEPVCDTLGRTHSNVCVFSNAKCMAKAIHLGRCCGDLCTSDRKRVPICDSFGATHEDLCSFLIARCEAGKLSDSAIPQFRSFGHCN
;
A
#
# COMPACT_ATOMS: atom_id res chain seq x y z
N MET A 1 46.19 -8.34 57.94
CA MET A 1 45.19 -9.08 58.75
C MET A 1 44.00 -9.33 57.83
N ASN A 2 43.98 -10.47 57.12
CA ASN A 2 43.38 -11.76 57.56
C ASN A 2 41.86 -11.61 57.75
N THR A 3 40.96 -12.35 57.12
CA THR A 3 40.97 -13.73 56.54
C THR A 3 39.66 -13.89 55.73
N ALA A 4 39.65 -14.45 54.51
CA ALA A 4 39.46 -15.87 54.19
C ALA A 4 38.02 -16.37 54.49
N ILE A 5 37.21 -16.92 53.58
CA ILE A 5 37.26 -18.31 53.07
C ILE A 5 36.05 -18.53 52.11
N VAL A 6 36.30 -18.93 50.84
CA VAL A 6 35.98 -20.25 50.20
C VAL A 6 34.54 -20.30 49.61
N TYR A 7 34.29 -20.60 48.33
CA TYR A 7 34.60 -21.85 47.62
C TYR A 7 35.00 -21.63 46.14
N ALA A 8 36.16 -22.16 45.78
CA ALA A 8 36.46 -22.67 44.44
C ALA A 8 36.79 -24.16 44.59
N LEU A 9 36.15 -25.03 43.81
CA LEU A 9 36.51 -26.43 43.67
C LEU A 9 36.59 -26.74 42.17
N LEU A 10 37.84 -26.94 41.73
CA LEU A 10 38.26 -27.30 40.39
C LEU A 10 38.07 -28.81 40.17
N ILE A 11 37.56 -29.21 39.01
CA ILE A 11 38.08 -30.39 38.31
C ILE A 11 38.27 -29.99 36.84
N ALA A 12 39.54 -29.88 36.45
CA ALA A 12 39.98 -29.76 35.08
C ALA A 12 40.20 -31.17 34.50
N LEU A 13 39.66 -31.45 33.31
CA LEU A 13 40.30 -32.28 32.28
C LEU A 13 39.72 -31.93 30.90
N GLY A 14 40.55 -31.35 30.02
CA GLY A 14 40.34 -31.37 28.56
C GLY A 14 40.19 -30.02 27.85
N SER A 15 41.33 -29.44 27.42
CA SER A 15 41.58 -28.78 26.12
C SER A 15 40.45 -27.96 25.48
N VAL A 16 40.52 -26.64 25.27
CA VAL A 16 41.55 -25.88 24.53
C VAL A 16 41.40 -24.38 24.80
N SER A 17 42.53 -23.69 24.95
CA SER A 17 42.86 -22.32 24.49
C SER A 17 41.89 -21.15 24.69
N ASN A 18 42.38 -20.19 25.50
CA ASN A 18 42.29 -18.73 25.34
C ASN A 18 40.95 -18.00 25.50
N VAL A 19 40.91 -17.18 26.57
CA VAL A 19 40.48 -15.77 26.65
C VAL A 19 39.21 -15.40 25.89
N TYR A 20 38.16 -15.02 26.61
CA TYR A 20 37.59 -13.67 26.51
C TYR A 20 36.87 -13.35 27.82
N SER A 21 37.36 -12.32 28.51
CA SER A 21 36.50 -11.42 29.26
C SER A 21 35.24 -11.19 28.43
N PHE A 22 34.05 -11.44 28.97
CA PHE A 22 32.87 -10.81 28.38
C PHE A 22 32.97 -9.34 28.76
N ASP A 23 33.77 -8.65 27.96
CA ASP A 23 34.01 -7.23 27.99
C ASP A 23 32.67 -6.54 27.81
N PHE A 24 32.17 -5.96 28.90
CA PHE A 24 31.12 -4.96 28.88
C PHE A 24 31.68 -3.64 28.29
N THR A 25 32.40 -3.70 27.18
CA THR A 25 33.10 -2.56 26.58
C THR A 25 32.83 -2.41 25.07
N LEU A 26 31.80 -3.08 24.54
CA LEU A 26 31.35 -2.88 23.14
C LEU A 26 29.86 -2.51 22.98
N ALA A 27 29.20 -2.02 24.03
CA ALA A 27 28.00 -1.23 23.85
C ALA A 27 28.45 0.23 23.70
N THR A 28 28.64 0.68 22.46
CA THR A 28 28.66 2.12 22.18
C THR A 28 27.28 2.64 22.57
N GLN A 29 27.16 3.12 23.81
CA GLN A 29 25.96 3.72 24.36
C GLN A 29 25.66 5.01 23.58
N CYS A 30 24.94 4.88 22.48
CA CYS A 30 24.51 6.05 21.73
C CYS A 30 23.49 6.81 22.57
N SER A 31 23.89 8.00 23.02
CA SER A 31 22.96 8.95 23.60
C SER A 31 22.38 9.79 22.45
N CYS A 32 21.15 9.46 22.04
CA CYS A 32 20.42 10.21 21.03
C CYS A 32 19.26 10.96 21.67
N PRO A 33 18.97 12.20 21.22
CA PRO A 33 17.83 12.94 21.71
C PRO A 33 16.53 12.25 21.27
N PHE A 34 15.50 12.34 22.10
CA PHE A 34 14.16 11.83 21.79
C PHE A 34 13.39 12.82 20.89
N VAL A 35 13.88 12.98 19.66
CA VAL A 35 13.26 13.82 18.61
C VAL A 35 12.76 12.90 17.51
N ILE A 36 11.49 13.02 17.13
CA ILE A 36 10.88 12.19 16.09
C ILE A 36 10.99 12.94 14.76
N ASN A 37 12.01 12.62 13.98
CA ASN A 37 12.24 13.10 12.61
C ASN A 37 12.71 11.90 11.79
N PRO A 38 11.79 10.99 11.41
CA PRO A 38 12.15 9.66 10.95
C PRO A 38 13.01 9.70 9.70
N VAL A 39 13.91 8.72 9.58
CA VAL A 39 14.75 8.52 8.39
C VAL A 39 14.69 7.06 7.99
N CYS A 40 14.65 6.80 6.68
CA CYS A 40 14.74 5.46 6.14
C CYS A 40 16.21 5.12 5.90
N GLY A 41 16.68 4.04 6.53
CA GLY A 41 17.99 3.45 6.25
C GLY A 41 17.86 2.20 5.39
N VAL A 42 18.89 1.89 4.62
CA VAL A 42 19.00 0.69 3.80
C VAL A 42 20.30 -0.05 4.10
N SER A 43 20.24 -1.36 4.27
CA SER A 43 21.39 -2.23 4.49
C SER A 43 21.19 -3.51 3.71
N ARG A 44 22.10 -3.81 2.77
CA ARG A 44 22.04 -5.03 1.93
C ARG A 44 20.69 -5.22 1.21
N GLY A 45 20.10 -4.11 0.74
CA GLY A 45 18.80 -4.10 0.05
C GLY A 45 17.58 -4.12 0.98
N GLU A 46 17.78 -4.20 2.29
CA GLU A 46 16.70 -4.15 3.26
C GLU A 46 16.54 -2.76 3.87
N THR A 47 15.32 -2.24 3.89
CA THR A 47 15.00 -0.95 4.50
C THR A 47 14.55 -1.09 5.95
N SER A 48 14.88 -0.09 6.78
CA SER A 48 14.47 0.03 8.18
C SER A 48 14.28 1.50 8.56
N THR A 49 13.19 1.80 9.28
CA THR A 49 12.90 3.17 9.73
C THR A 49 13.59 3.45 11.07
N PHE A 50 14.33 4.55 11.13
CA PHE A 50 14.96 5.05 12.35
C PHE A 50 14.23 6.30 12.82
N MET A 51 14.14 6.48 14.14
CA MET A 51 13.39 7.60 14.75
C MET A 51 13.93 8.96 14.32
N ASN A 52 15.24 9.05 14.15
CA ASN A 52 15.95 10.22 13.67
C ASN A 52 17.35 9.87 13.14
N GLU A 53 17.98 10.86 12.52
CA GLU A 53 19.34 10.79 11.98
C GLU A 53 20.38 10.32 13.02
N CYS A 54 20.27 10.71 14.29
CA CYS A 54 21.19 10.25 15.34
C CYS A 54 21.06 8.74 15.55
N THR A 55 19.83 8.22 15.62
CA THR A 55 19.59 6.78 15.81
C THR A 55 20.05 5.94 14.61
N LEU A 56 19.95 6.47 13.38
CA LEU A 56 20.54 5.85 12.19
C LEU A 56 22.07 5.80 12.32
N ARG A 57 22.73 6.93 12.56
CA ARG A 57 24.20 7.01 12.69
C ARG A 57 24.75 6.19 13.84
N CYS A 58 23.98 6.04 14.90
CA CYS A 58 24.30 5.10 15.95
C CYS A 58 24.36 3.66 15.43
N ALA A 59 23.31 3.21 14.74
CA ALA A 59 23.24 1.87 14.19
C ALA A 59 24.35 1.60 13.16
N GLN A 60 24.77 2.63 12.40
CA GLN A 60 25.89 2.53 11.45
C GLN A 60 27.21 2.13 12.11
N LYS A 61 27.43 2.44 13.40
CA LYS A 61 28.66 2.03 14.11
C LYS A 61 28.80 0.52 14.23
N GLY A 62 27.67 -0.21 14.29
CA GLY A 62 27.63 -1.68 14.32
C GLY A 62 27.30 -2.31 12.97
N ASN A 63 26.95 -1.52 11.97
CA ASN A 63 26.60 -1.97 10.63
C ASN A 63 27.10 -0.96 9.58
N PRO A 64 28.35 -1.10 9.09
CA PRO A 64 28.93 -0.17 8.13
C PRO A 64 28.27 -0.21 6.74
N ASP A 65 27.49 -1.26 6.44
CA ASP A 65 26.70 -1.37 5.19
C ASP A 65 25.36 -0.64 5.27
N LEU A 66 25.02 -0.05 6.43
CA LEU A 66 23.80 0.72 6.63
C LEU A 66 24.00 2.14 6.08
N ASP A 67 23.27 2.49 5.05
CA ASP A 67 23.24 3.83 4.47
C ASP A 67 21.90 4.51 4.73
N LYS A 68 21.93 5.85 4.75
CA LYS A 68 20.69 6.63 4.69
C LYS A 68 20.10 6.50 3.27
N PHE A 69 18.83 6.15 3.18
CA PHE A 69 18.13 6.04 1.90
C PHE A 69 17.37 7.32 1.56
N TYR A 70 16.46 7.76 2.45
CA TYR A 70 15.74 9.04 2.32
C TYR A 70 15.18 9.50 3.66
N ASP A 71 14.72 10.75 3.69
CA ASP A 71 14.02 11.32 4.85
C ASP A 71 12.56 10.86 4.94
N GLY A 72 12.14 10.57 6.16
CA GLY A 72 10.82 10.03 6.49
C GLY A 72 10.83 8.54 6.81
N VAL A 73 9.63 8.02 7.07
CA VAL A 73 9.43 6.58 7.28
C VAL A 73 9.68 5.81 6.00
N CYS A 74 10.27 4.62 6.11
CA CYS A 74 10.42 3.74 4.96
C CYS A 74 9.05 3.38 4.36
N CYS A 75 8.98 3.34 3.03
CA CYS A 75 7.88 2.77 2.28
C CYS A 75 7.59 1.35 2.75
N SER A 76 6.30 1.02 2.83
CA SER A 76 5.85 -0.20 3.49
C SER A 76 6.51 -1.43 2.89
N LYS A 77 7.07 -2.27 3.78
CA LYS A 77 7.65 -3.56 3.42
C LYS A 77 6.60 -4.67 3.29
N ASN A 78 5.30 -4.34 3.36
CA ASN A 78 4.22 -5.30 3.31
C ASN A 78 4.44 -6.31 2.18
N GLU A 79 4.39 -7.59 2.52
CA GLU A 79 4.39 -8.66 1.53
C GLU A 79 3.10 -8.50 0.70
N CYS A 80 3.26 -8.06 -0.54
CA CYS A 80 2.12 -7.95 -1.43
C CYS A 80 1.60 -9.35 -1.76
N SER A 81 0.28 -9.53 -1.69
CA SER A 81 -0.37 -10.76 -2.11
C SER A 81 0.00 -11.10 -3.56
N PRO A 82 0.25 -12.37 -3.91
CA PRO A 82 0.56 -12.77 -5.28
C PRO A 82 -0.65 -12.67 -6.21
N VAL A 83 -1.80 -12.21 -5.73
CA VAL A 83 -3.00 -11.99 -6.54
C VAL A 83 -2.69 -10.94 -7.62
N VAL A 84 -2.76 -11.38 -8.87
CA VAL A 84 -2.57 -10.52 -10.04
C VAL A 84 -3.86 -9.78 -10.33
N ASN A 85 -3.78 -8.45 -10.29
CA ASN A 85 -4.85 -7.55 -10.65
C ASN A 85 -4.23 -6.22 -11.11
N PRO A 86 -3.74 -6.16 -12.35
CA PRO A 86 -2.81 -5.15 -12.76
C PRO A 86 -3.43 -3.76 -12.77
N VAL A 87 -2.59 -2.76 -12.51
CA VAL A 87 -2.92 -1.33 -12.61
C VAL A 87 -1.82 -0.65 -13.40
N CYS A 88 -2.16 0.40 -14.15
CA CYS A 88 -1.20 1.24 -14.84
C CYS A 88 -1.10 2.58 -14.13
N ASP A 89 0.07 3.19 -14.13
CA ASP A 89 0.28 4.51 -13.55
C ASP A 89 0.35 5.63 -14.60
N THR A 90 0.44 6.88 -14.13
CA THR A 90 0.56 8.09 -14.96
C THR A 90 1.84 8.15 -15.81
N ARG A 91 2.82 7.27 -15.59
CA ARG A 91 4.00 7.11 -16.44
C ARG A 91 3.82 6.03 -17.51
N GLY A 92 2.67 5.34 -17.51
CA GLY A 92 2.40 4.23 -18.40
C GLY A 92 3.06 2.92 -17.96
N GLU A 93 3.48 2.81 -16.69
CA GLU A 93 4.07 1.59 -16.16
C GLU A 93 3.01 0.67 -15.54
N MET A 94 3.08 -0.62 -15.89
CA MET A 94 2.14 -1.64 -15.44
C MET A 94 2.65 -2.32 -14.17
N HIS A 95 1.85 -2.25 -13.11
CA HIS A 95 2.09 -2.90 -11.82
C HIS A 95 1.23 -4.16 -11.70
N GLN A 96 1.76 -5.26 -11.16
CA GLN A 96 1.02 -6.53 -11.10
C GLN A 96 -0.25 -6.44 -10.25
N ASN A 97 -0.23 -5.59 -9.22
CA ASN A 97 -1.37 -5.27 -8.39
C ASN A 97 -1.19 -3.91 -7.71
N TYR A 98 -2.27 -3.45 -7.07
CA TYR A 98 -2.32 -2.15 -6.40
C TYR A 98 -1.30 -2.01 -5.26
N CYS A 99 -0.97 -3.10 -4.55
CA CYS A 99 0.04 -3.07 -3.48
C CYS A 99 1.43 -2.76 -4.03
N LEU A 100 1.80 -3.34 -5.18
CA LEU A 100 3.07 -3.02 -5.85
C LEU A 100 3.08 -1.59 -6.38
N PHE A 101 1.95 -1.10 -6.91
CA PHE A 101 1.80 0.29 -7.31
C PHE A 101 1.99 1.26 -6.13
N GLU A 102 1.36 1.02 -4.98
CA GLU A 102 1.52 1.87 -3.79
C GLU A 102 2.97 1.90 -3.30
N LYS A 103 3.68 0.77 -3.41
CA LYS A 103 5.10 0.71 -3.10
C LYS A 103 5.91 1.61 -4.04
N GLU A 104 5.67 1.54 -5.35
CA GLU A 104 6.35 2.39 -6.32
C GLU A 104 6.00 3.86 -6.10
N GLN A 105 4.70 4.19 -6.00
CA GLN A 105 4.22 5.54 -5.69
C GLN A 105 4.93 6.15 -4.47
N CYS A 106 5.07 5.36 -3.40
CA CYS A 106 5.81 5.81 -2.22
C CYS A 106 7.28 6.08 -2.52
N LEU A 107 7.97 5.17 -3.23
CA LEU A 107 9.38 5.32 -3.56
C LEU A 107 9.61 6.52 -4.49
N THR A 108 8.83 6.65 -5.55
CA THR A 108 8.88 7.78 -6.48
C THR A 108 8.62 9.11 -5.75
N GLN A 109 7.65 9.14 -4.85
CA GLN A 109 7.37 10.33 -4.05
C GLN A 109 8.53 10.70 -3.12
N ARG A 110 9.22 9.71 -2.53
CA ARG A 110 10.32 9.92 -1.58
C ARG A 110 11.63 10.30 -2.27
N LEU A 111 11.92 9.67 -3.40
CA LEU A 111 13.20 9.81 -4.11
C LEU A 111 13.18 10.93 -5.14
N GLU A 112 12.04 11.15 -5.80
CA GLU A 112 11.92 12.10 -6.92
C GLU A 112 10.98 13.26 -6.61
N GLY A 113 10.19 13.18 -5.54
CA GLY A 113 9.18 14.20 -5.21
C GLY A 113 7.94 14.15 -6.13
N TYR A 114 7.80 13.10 -6.94
CA TYR A 114 6.71 12.95 -7.91
C TYR A 114 5.63 11.99 -7.39
N HIS A 115 4.36 12.40 -7.52
CA HIS A 115 3.21 11.61 -7.13
C HIS A 115 2.71 10.80 -8.35
N LEU A 116 2.85 9.48 -8.29
CA LEU A 116 2.21 8.60 -9.27
C LEU A 116 0.73 8.48 -8.95
N ASP A 117 -0.11 8.46 -9.98
CA ASP A 117 -1.52 8.12 -9.85
C ASP A 117 -1.84 6.94 -10.77
N VAL A 118 -2.93 6.23 -10.49
CA VAL A 118 -3.40 5.17 -11.37
C VAL A 118 -4.02 5.81 -12.62
N ASP A 119 -3.46 5.52 -13.78
CA ASP A 119 -3.97 5.98 -15.07
C ASP A 119 -3.95 4.85 -16.09
N MET A 120 -5.09 4.22 -16.30
CA MET A 120 -5.25 3.16 -17.30
C MET A 120 -5.45 3.69 -18.72
N SER A 121 -5.49 5.02 -18.91
CA SER A 121 -5.58 5.68 -20.21
C SER A 121 -4.21 6.03 -20.80
N ALA A 122 -3.14 5.88 -20.02
CA ALA A 122 -1.80 6.17 -20.49
C ALA A 122 -1.38 5.26 -21.68
N PRO A 123 -0.68 5.82 -22.69
CA PRO A 123 -0.23 5.05 -23.84
C PRO A 123 0.73 3.93 -23.37
N ASN A 124 0.51 2.71 -23.86
CA ASN A 124 1.18 1.44 -23.48
C ASN A 124 0.58 0.67 -22.30
N CYS A 125 -0.49 1.17 -21.67
CA CYS A 125 -1.23 0.42 -20.68
C CYS A 125 -2.17 -0.60 -21.35
N SER A 126 -1.70 -1.85 -21.54
CA SER A 126 -2.55 -2.96 -21.93
C SER A 126 -2.49 -4.07 -20.89
N CYS A 127 -3.63 -4.33 -20.27
CA CYS A 127 -3.85 -5.52 -19.47
C CYS A 127 -4.62 -6.60 -20.24
N MET A 128 -4.88 -6.38 -21.53
CA MET A 128 -5.57 -7.36 -22.35
C MET A 128 -4.65 -8.54 -22.63
N GLN A 129 -5.14 -9.73 -22.34
CA GLN A 129 -4.49 -10.98 -22.71
C GLN A 129 -5.09 -11.51 -24.02
N HIS A 130 -4.29 -12.24 -24.80
CA HIS A 130 -4.79 -13.03 -25.91
C HIS A 130 -5.55 -14.24 -25.36
N CYS A 131 -6.83 -14.31 -25.66
CA CYS A 131 -7.70 -15.41 -25.23
C CYS A 131 -7.90 -16.41 -26.37
N THR A 132 -8.06 -17.68 -26.01
CA THR A 132 -8.52 -18.73 -26.93
C THR A 132 -10.03 -18.61 -27.16
N ASP A 133 -10.51 -19.10 -28.30
CA ASP A 133 -11.95 -19.17 -28.64
C ASP A 133 -12.69 -20.33 -27.95
N SER A 134 -12.16 -20.83 -26.82
CA SER A 134 -12.82 -21.86 -26.02
C SER A 134 -14.09 -21.31 -25.37
N PHE A 135 -15.15 -22.11 -25.37
CA PHE A 135 -16.44 -21.74 -24.79
C PHE A 135 -16.66 -22.49 -23.47
N GLU A 136 -16.28 -21.85 -22.38
CA GLU A 136 -16.43 -22.29 -20.99
C GLU A 136 -17.00 -21.12 -20.17
N PRO A 137 -18.31 -20.84 -20.30
CA PRO A 137 -18.85 -19.53 -19.97
C PRO A 137 -18.87 -19.24 -18.47
N VAL A 138 -18.65 -17.96 -18.13
CA VAL A 138 -18.75 -17.43 -16.75
C VAL A 138 -19.68 -16.21 -16.71
N CYS A 139 -20.36 -16.00 -15.58
CA CYS A 139 -21.28 -14.88 -15.39
C CYS A 139 -20.68 -13.82 -14.45
N ASP A 140 -20.78 -12.54 -14.81
CA ASP A 140 -20.37 -11.44 -13.95
C ASP A 140 -21.49 -10.95 -13.01
N THR A 141 -21.16 -10.05 -12.09
CA THR A 141 -22.12 -9.50 -11.11
C THR A 141 -23.21 -8.63 -11.73
N LEU A 142 -23.06 -8.24 -13.00
CA LEU A 142 -24.03 -7.50 -13.79
C LEU A 142 -24.89 -8.43 -14.67
N GLY A 143 -24.73 -9.74 -14.52
CA GLY A 143 -25.49 -10.76 -15.26
C GLY A 143 -25.02 -10.96 -16.70
N ARG A 144 -23.83 -10.49 -17.08
CA ARG A 144 -23.28 -10.69 -18.43
C ARG A 144 -22.50 -12.00 -18.49
N THR A 145 -22.72 -12.77 -19.55
CA THR A 145 -21.99 -14.00 -19.83
C THR A 145 -20.73 -13.69 -20.64
N HIS A 146 -19.61 -14.23 -20.21
CA HIS A 146 -18.32 -14.16 -20.88
C HIS A 146 -17.94 -15.53 -21.40
N SER A 147 -17.39 -15.62 -22.61
CA SER A 147 -17.12 -16.88 -23.32
C SER A 147 -16.19 -17.82 -22.55
N ASN A 148 -15.24 -17.26 -21.78
CA ASN A 148 -14.36 -17.98 -20.87
C ASN A 148 -13.78 -17.03 -19.80
N VAL A 149 -13.04 -17.60 -18.85
CA VAL A 149 -12.39 -16.87 -17.74
C VAL A 149 -11.41 -15.80 -18.23
N CYS A 150 -10.72 -16.03 -19.36
CA CYS A 150 -9.80 -15.05 -19.94
C CYS A 150 -10.56 -13.81 -20.44
N VAL A 151 -11.64 -14.00 -21.21
CA VAL A 151 -12.50 -12.91 -21.70
C VAL A 151 -13.10 -12.13 -20.53
N PHE A 152 -13.56 -12.83 -19.48
CA PHE A 152 -14.03 -12.20 -18.25
C PHE A 152 -12.95 -11.36 -17.56
N SER A 153 -11.71 -11.85 -17.52
CA SER A 153 -10.58 -11.14 -16.90
C SER A 153 -10.20 -9.88 -17.67
N ASN A 154 -10.22 -9.93 -19.01
CA ASN A 154 -10.04 -8.74 -19.85
C ASN A 154 -11.14 -7.71 -19.62
N ALA A 155 -12.41 -8.14 -19.56
CA ALA A 155 -13.54 -7.27 -19.26
C ALA A 155 -13.43 -6.63 -17.86
N LYS A 156 -13.00 -7.39 -16.85
CA LYS A 156 -12.74 -6.89 -15.50
C LYS A 156 -11.60 -5.86 -15.50
N CYS A 157 -10.57 -6.09 -16.28
CA CYS A 157 -9.47 -5.14 -16.37
C CYS A 157 -9.92 -3.81 -17.00
N MET A 158 -10.68 -3.88 -18.10
CA MET A 158 -11.29 -2.71 -18.73
C MET A 158 -12.27 -2.00 -17.80
N ALA A 159 -13.02 -2.73 -16.98
CA ALA A 159 -13.93 -2.14 -16.00
C ALA A 159 -13.20 -1.43 -14.83
N LYS A 160 -12.01 -1.92 -14.43
CA LYS A 160 -11.17 -1.23 -13.43
C LYS A 160 -10.50 0.03 -13.96
N ALA A 161 -10.18 0.06 -15.26
CA ALA A 161 -9.79 1.28 -15.95
C ALA A 161 -10.90 2.34 -15.94
N ILE A 162 -12.16 1.92 -15.86
CA ILE A 162 -13.34 2.80 -15.84
C ILE A 162 -13.73 3.23 -14.41
N HIS A 163 -13.18 2.60 -13.37
CA HIS A 163 -13.53 2.89 -11.98
C HIS A 163 -12.30 2.97 -11.06
N LEU A 164 -11.61 4.12 -11.02
CA LEU A 164 -10.66 4.44 -9.95
C LEU A 164 -11.37 4.45 -8.56
N GLY A 165 -10.79 3.84 -7.52
CA GLY A 165 -11.29 3.83 -6.12
C GLY A 165 -12.35 2.77 -5.76
N ARG A 166 -12.73 2.67 -4.46
CA ARG A 166 -13.76 1.72 -3.94
C ARG A 166 -15.05 1.78 -4.77
N CYS A 167 -15.80 0.68 -4.83
CA CYS A 167 -17.09 0.67 -5.53
C CYS A 167 -18.01 1.70 -4.87
N CYS A 168 -18.68 2.55 -5.65
CA CYS A 168 -19.61 3.53 -5.09
C CYS A 168 -20.77 2.84 -4.35
N GLY A 169 -21.09 1.60 -4.72
CA GLY A 169 -22.05 0.75 -4.01
C GLY A 169 -21.64 0.37 -2.58
N ASP A 170 -20.34 0.41 -2.24
CA ASP A 170 -19.84 0.10 -0.89
C ASP A 170 -20.18 1.22 0.12
N LEU A 171 -20.64 2.38 -0.36
CA LEU A 171 -21.12 3.49 0.48
C LEU A 171 -22.48 3.19 1.13
N CYS A 172 -23.16 2.13 0.69
CA CYS A 172 -24.53 1.87 1.05
C CYS A 172 -24.68 0.75 2.06
N THR A 173 -25.52 0.96 3.06
CA THR A 173 -25.98 -0.07 3.99
C THR A 173 -27.14 -0.87 3.40
N SER A 174 -27.30 -2.12 3.83
CA SER A 174 -28.42 -2.99 3.40
C SER A 174 -29.79 -2.42 3.79
N ASP A 175 -29.86 -1.66 4.88
CA ASP A 175 -31.07 -0.97 5.33
C ASP A 175 -31.30 0.32 4.54
N ARG A 176 -31.85 0.19 3.33
CA ARG A 176 -32.18 1.34 2.48
C ARG A 176 -33.57 1.88 2.76
N LYS A 177 -33.65 3.16 3.15
CA LYS A 177 -34.91 3.89 3.28
C LYS A 177 -35.21 4.62 1.96
N ARG A 178 -36.31 4.24 1.31
CA ARG A 178 -36.82 4.88 0.09
C ARG A 178 -37.34 6.27 0.38
N VAL A 179 -36.45 7.25 0.31
CA VAL A 179 -36.76 8.67 0.42
C VAL A 179 -36.25 9.32 -0.85
N PRO A 180 -37.13 9.67 -1.80
CA PRO A 180 -36.71 10.26 -3.06
C PRO A 180 -35.93 11.56 -2.85
N ILE A 181 -34.91 11.79 -3.65
CA ILE A 181 -34.07 12.99 -3.60
C ILE A 181 -33.95 13.57 -5.01
N CYS A 182 -34.26 14.85 -5.15
CA CYS A 182 -33.97 15.61 -6.34
C CYS A 182 -32.58 16.27 -6.21
N ASP A 183 -31.76 16.16 -7.24
CA ASP A 183 -30.42 16.76 -7.28
C ASP A 183 -30.37 18.09 -8.04
N SER A 184 -29.18 18.71 -8.07
CA SER A 184 -28.91 19.98 -8.73
C SER A 184 -29.02 19.93 -10.26
N PHE A 185 -29.01 18.75 -10.86
CA PHE A 185 -29.19 18.53 -12.30
C PHE A 185 -30.63 18.19 -12.67
N GLY A 186 -31.53 18.10 -11.69
CA GLY A 186 -32.92 17.72 -11.93
C GLY A 186 -33.13 16.21 -12.07
N ALA A 187 -32.16 15.39 -11.67
CA ALA A 187 -32.36 13.95 -11.57
C ALA A 187 -32.99 13.58 -10.23
N THR A 188 -33.97 12.67 -10.28
CA THR A 188 -34.60 12.10 -9.09
C THR A 188 -33.96 10.76 -8.76
N HIS A 189 -33.49 10.63 -7.53
CA HIS A 189 -32.90 9.42 -6.95
C HIS A 189 -33.92 8.75 -6.03
N GLU A 190 -34.00 7.41 -6.02
CA GLU A 190 -34.99 6.64 -5.25
C GLU A 190 -34.77 6.75 -3.73
N ASP A 191 -33.51 6.91 -3.32
CA ASP A 191 -33.07 6.95 -1.94
C ASP A 191 -31.75 7.72 -1.77
N LEU A 192 -31.30 7.88 -0.52
CA LEU A 192 -30.01 8.51 -0.22
C LEU A 192 -28.84 7.74 -0.82
N CYS A 193 -28.92 6.41 -0.90
CA CYS A 193 -27.84 5.59 -1.43
C CYS A 193 -27.62 5.85 -2.93
N SER A 194 -28.67 5.84 -3.74
CA SER A 194 -28.62 6.12 -5.18
C SER A 194 -28.09 7.52 -5.46
N PHE A 195 -28.49 8.51 -4.65
CA PHE A 195 -27.91 9.86 -4.71
C PHE A 195 -26.40 9.89 -4.40
N LEU A 196 -25.96 9.18 -3.34
CA LEU A 196 -24.54 9.11 -2.97
C LEU A 196 -23.70 8.35 -4.00
N ILE A 197 -24.26 7.31 -4.62
CA ILE A 197 -23.62 6.59 -5.73
C ILE A 197 -23.41 7.53 -6.90
N ALA A 198 -24.45 8.24 -7.35
CA ALA A 198 -24.34 9.18 -8.47
C ALA A 198 -23.30 10.28 -8.22
N ARG A 199 -23.21 10.77 -6.98
CA ARG A 199 -22.15 11.70 -6.56
C ARG A 199 -20.75 11.10 -6.63
N CYS A 200 -20.60 9.89 -6.12
CA CYS A 200 -19.34 9.16 -6.11
C CYS A 200 -18.86 8.88 -7.55
N GLU A 201 -19.77 8.45 -8.43
CA GLU A 201 -19.45 8.18 -9.84
C GLU A 201 -19.07 9.46 -10.59
N ALA A 202 -19.81 10.55 -10.39
CA ALA A 202 -19.47 11.85 -10.96
C ALA A 202 -18.10 12.35 -10.46
N GLY A 203 -17.76 12.11 -9.19
CA GLY A 203 -16.46 12.47 -8.61
C GLY A 203 -15.28 11.63 -9.12
N LYS A 204 -15.53 10.49 -9.78
CA LYS A 204 -14.47 9.66 -10.40
C LYS A 204 -14.08 10.12 -11.80
N LEU A 205 -14.83 11.04 -12.40
CA LEU A 205 -14.55 11.58 -13.73
C LEU A 205 -13.92 12.97 -13.57
N SER A 206 -12.69 13.13 -14.08
CA SER A 206 -11.80 14.29 -13.84
C SER A 206 -12.37 15.67 -14.20
N ASP A 207 -13.49 15.76 -14.92
CA ASP A 207 -14.13 17.01 -15.36
C ASP A 207 -15.66 17.01 -15.24
N SER A 208 -16.24 16.07 -14.48
CA SER A 208 -17.70 15.99 -14.32
C SER A 208 -18.20 16.81 -13.12
N ALA A 209 -19.25 17.60 -13.35
CA ALA A 209 -19.90 18.34 -12.28
C ALA A 209 -20.61 17.37 -11.30
N ILE A 210 -20.32 17.52 -10.01
CA ILE A 210 -20.82 16.60 -8.96
C ILE A 210 -22.27 16.95 -8.58
N PRO A 211 -23.22 15.99 -8.62
CA PRO A 211 -24.60 16.22 -8.20
C PRO A 211 -24.70 16.77 -6.77
N GLN A 212 -25.31 17.93 -6.61
CA GLN A 212 -25.60 18.49 -5.29
C GLN A 212 -27.03 18.19 -4.89
N PHE A 213 -27.28 18.10 -3.58
CA PHE A 213 -28.63 17.91 -3.09
C PHE A 213 -29.45 19.16 -3.40
N ARG A 214 -30.65 19.00 -3.99
CA ARG A 214 -31.57 20.11 -4.24
C ARG A 214 -32.77 20.06 -3.29
N SER A 215 -33.46 18.93 -3.21
CA SER A 215 -34.63 18.77 -2.33
C SER A 215 -34.99 17.31 -2.08
N PHE A 216 -35.76 17.06 -1.03
CA PHE A 216 -36.44 15.78 -0.86
C PHE A 216 -37.69 15.72 -1.75
N GLY A 217 -38.00 14.53 -2.27
CA GLY A 217 -39.07 14.32 -3.23
C GLY A 217 -38.55 14.20 -4.67
N HIS A 218 -39.48 14.08 -5.61
CA HIS A 218 -39.18 14.04 -7.04
C HIS A 218 -38.89 15.46 -7.55
N CYS A 219 -38.06 15.56 -8.58
CA CYS A 219 -37.86 16.82 -9.29
C CYS A 219 -39.17 17.24 -10.00
N ASN A 220 -39.45 18.54 -10.00
CA ASN A 220 -40.54 19.17 -10.76
C ASN A 220 -39.99 19.85 -12.02
#